data_AF-A0A9W5VF31-F1
#
_entry.id   AF-A0A9W5VF31-F1
#
_cell.length_a   1.000
_cell.length_b   1.000
_cell.length_c   1.000
_cell.angle_alpha   90.00
_cell.angle_beta   90.00
_cell.angle_gamma   90.00
#
_symmetry.space_group_name_H-M   'P 1'
#
loop_
_entity.id
_entity.type
_entity.pdbx_description
1 polymer ?
#
loop_
_entity_poly.entity_id
_entity_poly.type
_entity_poly.pdbx_seq_one_letter_code
_entity_poly.pdbx_strand_id
1 'polypeptide(L)'
;MYFMEKEEDLVGKEIAFTHMAQFAKAITIVTKDKGILVVEQFQDDGSSEISMYGKYNARAYVLKHNWLRKTLHEKGIISHEEIEEYENEIRLAHQKQQEEYKKRQEEQERRDYERLKAKFEDTNN
;
A
#
# COMPACT_ATOMS: atom_id res chain seq x y z
N MET A 1 11.83 6.67 9.88
CA MET A 1 10.69 7.63 9.82
C MET A 1 9.57 7.21 10.76
N TYR A 2 8.60 8.09 11.07
CA TYR A 2 7.35 7.73 11.72
C TYR A 2 6.15 8.34 11.00
N PHE A 3 4.96 7.76 11.16
CA PHE A 3 3.74 8.20 10.51
C PHE A 3 2.78 8.79 11.54
N MET A 4 2.33 10.00 11.28
CA MET A 4 1.30 10.70 12.04
C MET A 4 -0.07 10.23 11.58
N GLU A 5 -1.00 10.04 12.52
CA GLU A 5 -2.34 9.53 12.23
C GLU A 5 -3.44 10.53 12.61
N LYS A 6 -3.07 11.62 13.31
CA LYS A 6 -3.99 12.66 13.75
C LYS A 6 -3.42 14.05 13.50
N GLU A 7 -4.27 15.05 13.32
CA GLU A 7 -3.85 16.41 12.98
C GLU A 7 -3.04 17.05 14.10
N GLU A 8 -3.36 16.69 15.36
CA GLU A 8 -2.69 17.18 16.56
C GLU A 8 -1.19 16.79 16.58
N ASP A 9 -0.81 15.69 15.92
CA ASP A 9 0.58 15.24 15.84
C ASP A 9 1.47 16.25 15.09
N LEU A 10 0.87 17.10 14.25
CA LEU A 10 1.55 18.12 13.45
C LEU A 10 1.78 19.43 14.23
N VAL A 11 1.05 19.66 15.33
CA VAL A 11 1.09 20.92 16.06
C VAL A 11 2.48 21.18 16.65
N GLY A 12 3.04 22.34 16.35
CA GLY A 12 4.38 22.73 16.82
C GLY A 12 5.55 22.04 16.11
N LYS A 13 5.30 21.25 15.06
CA LYS A 13 6.36 20.61 14.25
C LYS A 13 6.86 21.55 13.16
N GLU A 14 8.16 21.49 12.89
CA GLU A 14 8.77 22.18 11.75
C GLU A 14 8.67 21.35 10.48
N ILE A 15 8.19 21.97 9.40
CA ILE A 15 8.02 21.31 8.10
C ILE A 15 9.34 21.28 7.33
N ALA A 16 9.70 20.10 6.82
CA ALA A 16 10.87 19.87 5.97
C ALA A 16 10.51 19.75 4.48
N PHE A 17 9.32 19.23 4.18
CA PHE A 17 8.84 19.03 2.81
C PHE A 17 7.33 18.91 2.76
N THR A 18 6.72 19.42 1.70
CA THR A 18 5.31 19.19 1.39
C THR A 18 5.15 18.79 -0.08
N HIS A 19 4.16 17.94 -0.31
CA HIS A 19 3.66 17.64 -1.64
C HIS A 19 2.16 17.87 -1.65
N MET A 20 1.74 18.88 -2.41
CA MET A 20 0.36 19.36 -2.50
C MET A 20 0.05 19.69 -3.96
N ALA A 21 0.11 18.70 -4.86
CA ALA A 21 -0.26 18.92 -6.25
C ALA A 21 -1.77 18.73 -6.45
N GLN A 22 -2.38 19.54 -7.33
CA GLN A 22 -3.81 19.48 -7.64
C GLN A 22 -4.28 18.10 -8.15
N PHE A 23 -3.38 17.36 -8.80
CA PHE A 23 -3.64 15.99 -9.28
C PHE A 23 -3.05 14.91 -8.37
N ALA A 24 -2.46 15.30 -7.23
CA ALA A 24 -1.99 14.32 -6.26
C ALA A 24 -3.20 13.65 -5.61
N LYS A 25 -3.16 12.31 -5.56
CA LYS A 25 -4.17 11.54 -4.83
C LYS A 25 -4.26 11.93 -3.35
N ALA A 26 -3.14 12.33 -2.76
CA ALA A 26 -3.08 12.75 -1.37
C ALA A 26 -2.01 13.83 -1.19
N ILE A 27 -2.22 14.69 -0.21
CA ILE A 27 -1.26 15.65 0.31
C ILE A 27 -0.29 14.91 1.22
N THR A 28 1.02 15.13 1.06
CA THR A 28 2.04 14.60 1.98
C THR A 28 2.75 15.75 2.66
N ILE A 29 2.79 15.73 3.98
CA ILE A 29 3.51 16.71 4.81
C ILE A 29 4.58 15.95 5.59
N VAL A 30 5.81 16.45 5.55
CA VAL A 30 6.96 15.82 6.19
C VAL A 30 7.65 16.83 7.08
N THR A 31 7.90 16.44 8.32
CA THR A 31 8.53 17.27 9.35
C THR A 31 10.04 17.00 9.43
N LYS A 32 10.79 17.95 10.00
CA LYS A 32 12.26 17.82 10.14
C LYS A 32 12.68 16.67 11.03
N ASP A 33 11.85 16.28 12.00
CA ASP A 33 12.06 15.10 12.85
C ASP A 33 11.62 13.79 12.18
N LYS A 34 11.42 13.78 10.85
CA LYS A 34 11.09 12.61 10.02
C LYS A 34 9.70 12.02 10.30
N GLY A 35 8.78 12.85 10.79
CA GLY A 35 7.35 12.56 10.84
C GLY A 35 6.72 12.77 9.47
N ILE A 36 5.81 11.89 9.09
CA ILE A 36 5.11 11.94 7.80
C ILE A 36 3.61 11.89 8.04
N LEU A 37 2.90 12.86 7.47
CA LEU A 37 1.47 12.91 7.45
C LEU A 37 0.97 12.82 6.00
N VAL A 38 0.03 11.93 5.73
CA VAL A 38 -0.61 11.79 4.42
C VAL A 38 -2.10 12.01 4.58
N VAL A 39 -2.62 12.94 3.79
CA VAL A 39 -3.99 13.45 3.91
C VAL A 39 -4.67 13.34 2.54
N GLU A 40 -5.84 12.70 2.48
CA GLU A 40 -6.66 12.62 1.27
C GLU A 40 -7.90 13.49 1.47
N GLN A 41 -8.14 14.39 0.53
CA GLN A 41 -9.33 15.22 0.48
C GLN A 41 -10.32 14.57 -0.49
N PHE A 42 -11.49 14.19 0.01
CA PHE A 42 -12.61 13.75 -0.79
C PHE A 42 -13.53 14.94 -1.06
N GLN A 43 -13.97 15.08 -2.31
CA GLN A 43 -15.08 15.95 -2.68
C GLN A 43 -16.25 15.06 -3.08
N ASP A 44 -17.37 15.19 -2.38
CA ASP A 44 -18.63 14.54 -2.74
C ASP A 44 -19.77 15.57 -2.63
N ASP A 45 -20.55 15.70 -3.70
CA ASP A 45 -21.72 16.59 -3.90
C ASP A 45 -21.99 17.68 -2.83
N GLY A 46 -21.03 18.60 -2.67
CA GLY A 46 -21.17 19.81 -1.83
C GLY A 46 -20.53 19.76 -0.45
N SER A 47 -19.95 18.62 -0.03
CA SER A 47 -19.07 18.53 1.14
C SER A 47 -17.64 18.14 0.74
N SER A 48 -16.67 18.68 1.49
CA SER A 48 -15.30 18.21 1.42
C SER A 48 -14.96 17.54 2.74
N GLU A 49 -14.62 16.26 2.70
CA GLU A 49 -14.11 15.53 3.84
C GLU A 49 -12.60 15.37 3.73
N ILE A 50 -11.91 15.60 4.84
CA ILE A 50 -10.48 15.38 4.96
C ILE A 50 -10.29 14.08 5.75
N SER A 51 -9.50 13.18 5.19
CA SER A 51 -9.16 11.92 5.84
C SER A 51 -7.65 11.76 5.93
N MET A 52 -7.19 11.15 7.01
CA MET A 52 -5.77 10.91 7.26
C MET A 52 -5.47 9.44 7.02
N TYR A 53 -4.37 9.16 6.35
CA TYR A 53 -3.94 7.77 6.15
C TYR A 53 -3.39 7.23 7.46
N GLY A 54 -3.92 6.09 7.90
CA GLY A 54 -3.27 5.29 8.93
C GLY A 54 -1.85 4.87 8.51
N LYS A 55 -1.00 4.53 9.49
CA LYS A 55 0.43 4.24 9.33
C LYS A 55 0.75 3.33 8.15
N TYR A 56 0.02 2.23 7.99
CA TYR A 56 0.25 1.26 6.91
C TYR A 56 -0.03 1.87 5.52
N ASN A 57 -1.13 2.60 5.38
CA ASN A 57 -1.51 3.24 4.11
C ASN A 57 -0.57 4.40 3.77
N ALA A 58 -0.18 5.20 4.77
CA ALA A 58 0.77 6.28 4.60
C ALA A 58 2.15 5.74 4.17
N ARG A 59 2.63 4.66 4.81
CA ARG A 59 3.88 3.98 4.41
C ARG A 59 3.82 3.45 2.98
N ALA A 60 2.74 2.74 2.66
CA ALA A 60 2.55 2.20 1.31
C ALA A 60 2.50 3.32 0.26
N TYR A 61 1.77 4.40 0.52
CA TYR A 61 1.67 5.55 -0.38
C TYR A 61 3.05 6.15 -0.68
N VAL A 62 3.78 6.51 0.38
CA VAL A 62 5.08 7.18 0.27
C VAL A 62 6.11 6.32 -0.46
N LEU A 63 6.18 5.03 -0.13
CA LEU A 63 7.19 4.13 -0.68
C LEU A 63 6.83 3.59 -2.07
N LYS A 64 5.54 3.52 -2.42
CA LYS A 64 5.09 3.10 -3.77
C LYS A 64 5.34 4.17 -4.82
N HIS A 65 5.25 5.46 -4.46
CA HIS A 65 5.47 6.55 -5.39
C HIS A 65 6.97 6.85 -5.57
N ASN A 66 7.56 6.37 -6.68
CA ASN A 66 9.01 6.46 -6.93
C ASN A 66 9.58 7.88 -6.78
N TRP A 67 8.91 8.90 -7.31
CA TRP A 67 9.36 10.28 -7.23
C TRP A 67 9.37 10.80 -5.77
N LEU A 68 8.33 10.48 -4.99
CA LEU A 68 8.18 10.89 -3.60
C LEU A 68 9.25 10.19 -2.75
N ARG A 69 9.37 8.87 -2.91
CA ARG A 69 10.40 8.06 -2.28
C ARG A 69 11.81 8.61 -2.53
N LYS A 70 12.17 8.90 -3.78
CA LYS A 70 13.48 9.48 -4.14
C LYS A 70 13.70 10.84 -3.47
N THR A 71 12.70 11.71 -3.54
CA THR A 71 12.76 13.05 -2.93
C THR A 71 12.99 12.98 -1.41
N LEU A 72 12.30 12.06 -0.73
CA LEU A 72 12.44 11.89 0.72
C LEU A 72 13.78 11.23 1.10
N HIS A 73 14.30 10.36 0.24
CA HIS A 73 15.63 9.78 0.40
C HIS A 73 16.73 10.83 0.26
N GLU A 74 16.68 11.67 -0.79
CA GLU A 74 17.61 12.78 -1.00
C GLU A 74 17.60 13.79 0.16
N LYS A 75 16.45 13.96 0.82
CA LYS A 75 16.29 14.80 2.01
C LYS A 75 16.72 14.12 3.32
N GLY A 76 17.19 12.88 3.29
CA GLY A 76 17.61 12.11 4.47
C GLY A 76 16.47 11.72 5.43
N ILE A 77 15.22 11.79 4.96
CA ILE A 77 14.03 11.42 5.73
C ILE A 77 13.87 9.90 5.76
N ILE A 78 14.13 9.23 4.64
CA ILE A 78 14.04 7.77 4.47
C ILE A 78 15.43 7.21 4.14
N SER A 79 15.85 6.16 4.84
CA SER A 79 17.11 5.47 4.56
C SER A 79 16.99 4.51 3.38
N HIS A 80 18.13 4.06 2.86
CA HIS A 80 18.15 3.01 1.84
C HIS A 80 17.59 1.69 2.39
N GLU A 81 17.95 1.34 3.62
CA GLU A 81 17.49 0.15 4.33
C GLU A 81 15.96 0.12 4.46
N GLU A 82 15.33 1.25 4.84
CA GLU A 82 13.87 1.35 4.94
C GLU A 82 13.16 1.11 3.60
N ILE A 83 13.81 1.47 2.48
CA ILE A 83 13.30 1.24 1.13
C ILE A 83 13.42 -0.25 0.77
N GLU A 84 14.59 -0.84 1.00
CA GLU A 84 14.85 -2.25 0.71
C GLU A 84 13.94 -3.18 1.53
N GLU A 85 13.72 -2.87 2.81
CA GLU A 85 12.78 -3.61 3.67
C GLU A 85 11.38 -3.64 3.08
N TYR A 86 10.87 -2.49 2.62
CA TYR A 86 9.55 -2.41 2.00
C TYR A 86 9.48 -3.19 0.68
N GLU A 87 10.49 -3.07 -0.19
CA GLU A 87 10.54 -3.82 -1.44
C GLU A 87 10.58 -5.33 -1.19
N ASN A 88 11.29 -5.77 -0.16
CA ASN A 88 11.34 -7.17 0.27
C ASN A 88 9.98 -7.67 0.78
N GLU A 89 9.29 -6.90 1.63
CA GLU A 89 7.94 -7.23 2.11
C GLU A 89 6.95 -7.42 0.94
N ILE A 90 6.96 -6.48 -0.02
CA ILE A 90 6.09 -6.56 -1.20
C ILE A 90 6.42 -7.79 -2.05
N ARG A 91 7.71 -8.08 -2.24
CA ARG A 91 8.16 -9.26 -2.99
C ARG A 91 7.71 -10.57 -2.33
N LEU A 92 7.88 -10.69 -1.01
CA LEU A 92 7.45 -11.86 -0.24
C LEU A 92 5.93 -12.03 -0.28
N ALA A 93 5.17 -10.94 -0.15
CA ALA A 93 3.72 -10.97 -0.26
C ALA A 93 3.26 -11.45 -1.64
N HIS A 94 3.89 -10.97 -2.71
CA HIS A 94 3.60 -11.42 -4.08
C HIS A 94 3.91 -12.92 -4.27
N GLN A 95 5.05 -13.41 -3.76
CA GLN A 95 5.40 -14.83 -3.84
C GLN A 95 4.36 -15.70 -3.13
N LYS A 96 3.99 -15.33 -1.90
CA LYS A 96 2.97 -16.06 -1.14
C LYS A 96 1.62 -16.08 -1.86
N GLN A 97 1.21 -14.95 -2.43
CA GLN A 97 -0.03 -14.86 -3.19
C GLN A 97 -0.02 -15.76 -4.44
N GLN A 98 1.11 -15.84 -5.15
CA GLN A 98 1.27 -16.71 -6.31
C GLN A 98 1.21 -18.20 -5.92
N GLU A 99 1.85 -18.58 -4.82
CA GLU A 99 1.79 -19.96 -4.31
C GLU A 99 0.37 -20.34 -3.89
N GLU A 100 -0.33 -19.48 -3.16
CA GLU A 100 -1.72 -19.72 -2.75
C GLU A 100 -2.67 -19.77 -3.96
N TYR A 101 -2.42 -18.95 -4.98
CA TYR A 101 -3.18 -19.00 -6.22
C TYR A 101 -2.97 -20.33 -6.95
N LYS A 102 -1.71 -20.77 -7.09
CA LYS A 102 -1.36 -22.05 -7.73
C LYS A 102 -1.99 -23.24 -7.00
N LYS A 103 -1.90 -23.27 -5.66
CA LYS A 103 -2.54 -24.32 -4.84
C LYS A 103 -4.05 -24.38 -5.06
N ARG A 104 -4.73 -23.22 -5.13
CA ARG A 104 -6.17 -23.17 -5.40
C ARG A 104 -6.51 -23.66 -6.80
N GLN A 105 -5.70 -23.33 -7.81
CA GLN A 105 -5.88 -23.85 -9.16
C GLN A 105 -5.73 -25.36 -9.21
N GLU A 106 -4.65 -25.92 -8.65
CA GLU A 106 -4.42 -27.37 -8.62
C GLU A 106 -5.54 -28.12 -7.88
N GLU A 107 -6.05 -27.57 -6.77
CA GLU A 107 -7.17 -28.17 -6.04
C GLU A 107 -8.47 -28.12 -6.84
N GLN A 108 -8.72 -27.01 -7.55
CA GLN A 108 -9.90 -26.86 -8.39
C GLN A 108 -9.86 -27.80 -9.60
N GLU A 109 -8.71 -27.90 -10.28
CA GLU A 109 -8.50 -28.85 -11.38
C GLU A 109 -8.71 -30.29 -10.93
N ARG A 110 -8.24 -30.67 -9.74
CA ARG A 110 -8.48 -32.00 -9.18
C ARG A 110 -9.97 -32.25 -8.95
N ARG A 111 -10.69 -31.31 -8.35
CA ARG A 111 -12.14 -31.42 -8.11
C ARG A 111 -12.91 -31.52 -9.42
N ASP A 112 -12.54 -30.74 -10.43
CA ASP A 112 -13.18 -30.76 -11.74
C ASP A 112 -12.93 -32.09 -12.46
N TYR A 113 -11.71 -32.62 -12.38
CA TYR A 113 -11.37 -33.95 -12.90
C TYR A 113 -12.19 -35.06 -12.22
N GLU A 114 -12.25 -35.09 -10.89
CA GLU A 114 -13.05 -36.08 -10.14
C GLU A 114 -14.54 -36.01 -10.50
N ARG A 115 -15.09 -34.79 -10.64
CA ARG A 115 -16.47 -34.57 -11.04
C ARG A 115 -16.74 -35.07 -12.47
N LEU A 116 -15.84 -34.78 -13.40
CA LEU A 116 -15.96 -35.24 -14.79
C LEU A 116 -15.88 -36.76 -14.86
N LYS A 117 -14.92 -37.36 -14.15
CA LYS A 117 -14.76 -38.82 -14.07
C LYS A 117 -16.05 -39.49 -13.59
N ALA A 118 -16.61 -39.04 -12.46
CA ALA A 118 -17.87 -39.57 -11.94
C ALA A 118 -19.03 -39.44 -12.95
N LYS A 119 -19.14 -38.28 -13.60
CA LYS A 119 -20.20 -38.03 -14.59
C LYS A 119 -20.13 -38.96 -15.81
N PHE A 120 -18.93 -39.29 -16.29
CA PHE A 120 -18.74 -40.07 -17.52
C PHE A 120 -18.53 -41.57 -17.28
N GLU A 121 -18.14 -42.01 -16.08
CA GLU A 121 -18.14 -43.43 -15.70
C GLU A 121 -19.56 -43.96 -15.45
N ASP A 122 -20.47 -43.14 -14.88
CA ASP A 122 -21.87 -43.54 -14.66
C ASP A 122 -22.73 -43.56 -15.95
N THR A 123 -22.28 -42.91 -17.02
CA THR A 123 -23.04 -42.85 -18.30
C THR A 123 -22.69 -44.02 -19.25
N ASN A 124 -21.66 -44.80 -18.95
CA ASN A 124 -21.19 -45.93 -19.79
C ASN A 124 -21.53 -47.32 -19.20
N ASN A 125 -22.41 -47.40 -18.20
CA ASN A 125 -23.05 -48.62 -17.70
C ASN A 125 -24.56 -48.59 -17.95
#